data_AF-L8WWB7-F1
#
_entry.id   AF-L8WWB7-F1
#
_cell.length_a   1.000
_cell.length_b   1.000
_cell.length_c   1.000
_cell.angle_alpha   90.00
_cell.angle_beta   90.00
_cell.angle_gamma   90.00
#
_symmetry.space_group_name_H-M   'P 1'
#
loop_
_entity.id
_entity.type
_entity.pdbx_description
1 polymer ?
#
loop_
_entity_poly.entity_id
_entity_poly.type
_entity_poly.pdbx_seq_one_letter_code
_entity_poly.pdbx_strand_id
1 'polypeptide(L)'
;MATASVEHPDLTKVSILGKDSIHCGFHLTPYIAHTVLTTLPASTYVLITDTHVAKFHLASFEAAFNDALAARPDNSARFLTHVIPPGETSKSREGKAEIEDFLLDKSCTRDTVILALGGGVIGDLVGFVAATFMRGVRFVQIPTTLLAMVDSSVGGKTAIDTPHGKNLIGSFWQPSYVFIDAAFLETLPQREFVNGMAEVIKVSQTQIHCLGRSVLT
;
A
#
# COMPACT_ATOMS: atom_id res chain seq x y z
N MET A 1 -3.07 10.71 -27.32
CA MET A 1 -2.23 11.73 -26.65
C MET A 1 -1.24 10.98 -25.79
N ALA A 2 0.05 11.05 -26.12
CA ALA A 2 1.10 10.36 -25.39
C ALA A 2 1.11 10.85 -23.93
N THR A 3 0.88 9.94 -22.99
CA THR A 3 1.11 10.19 -21.56
C THR A 3 2.60 10.45 -21.39
N ALA A 4 2.98 11.71 -21.18
CA ALA A 4 4.34 12.03 -20.77
C ALA A 4 4.60 11.30 -19.44
N SER A 5 5.42 10.26 -19.47
CA SER A 5 5.94 9.65 -18.26
C SER A 5 6.74 10.71 -17.53
N VAL A 6 6.32 11.06 -16.33
CA VAL A 6 7.19 11.79 -15.40
C VAL A 6 8.38 10.87 -15.16
N GLU A 7 9.49 11.13 -15.86
CA GLU A 7 10.73 10.38 -15.68
C GLU A 7 11.27 10.74 -14.30
N HIS A 8 11.13 9.80 -13.37
CA HIS A 8 11.75 9.88 -12.06
C HIS A 8 13.07 9.10 -12.16
N PRO A 9 14.23 9.78 -12.08
CA PRO A 9 15.52 9.23 -12.51
C PRO A 9 15.98 7.99 -11.73
N ASP A 10 15.44 7.76 -10.53
CA ASP A 10 15.80 6.63 -9.66
C ASP A 10 14.69 5.56 -9.56
N LEU A 11 13.73 5.58 -10.49
CA LEU A 11 12.61 4.65 -10.45
C LEU A 11 12.96 3.27 -11.03
N THR A 12 12.96 2.26 -10.17
CA THR A 12 13.08 0.85 -10.55
C THR A 12 11.70 0.19 -10.60
N LYS A 13 11.37 -0.51 -11.69
CA LYS A 13 10.12 -1.28 -11.81
C LYS A 13 10.40 -2.77 -11.73
N VAL A 14 9.61 -3.49 -10.95
CA VAL A 14 9.68 -4.95 -10.82
C VAL A 14 8.36 -5.57 -11.26
N SER A 15 8.46 -6.59 -12.11
CA SER A 15 7.30 -7.29 -12.66
C SER A 15 6.87 -8.44 -11.76
N ILE A 16 5.58 -8.50 -11.42
CA ILE A 16 4.96 -9.60 -10.69
C ILE A 16 3.73 -10.07 -11.45
N LEU A 17 3.61 -11.39 -11.65
CA LEU A 17 2.48 -12.01 -12.37
C LEU A 17 2.25 -11.40 -13.76
N GLY A 18 3.32 -10.98 -14.45
CA GLY A 18 3.28 -10.39 -15.78
C GLY A 18 2.85 -8.92 -15.85
N LYS A 19 2.84 -8.20 -14.71
CA LYS A 19 2.56 -6.76 -14.63
C LYS A 19 3.67 -6.04 -13.89
N ASP A 20 4.06 -4.86 -14.39
CA ASP A 20 5.00 -3.96 -13.71
C ASP A 20 4.31 -3.20 -12.58
N SER A 21 3.90 -3.95 -11.56
CA SER A 21 3.09 -3.47 -10.45
C SER A 21 3.92 -2.91 -9.30
N ILE A 22 5.21 -3.25 -9.18
CA ILE A 22 6.08 -2.75 -8.10
C ILE A 22 6.97 -1.64 -8.63
N HIS A 23 6.86 -0.44 -8.04
CA HIS A 23 7.62 0.74 -8.40
C HIS A 23 8.43 1.18 -7.18
N CYS A 24 9.76 1.16 -7.27
CA CYS A 24 10.69 1.49 -6.19
C CYS A 24 11.48 2.76 -6.51
N GLY A 25 11.75 3.61 -5.51
CA GLY A 25 12.55 4.81 -5.67
C GLY A 25 12.59 5.67 -4.40
N PHE A 26 12.89 6.96 -4.55
CA PHE A 26 12.94 7.93 -3.46
C PHE A 26 12.01 9.12 -3.75
N HIS A 27 11.33 9.61 -2.71
CA HIS A 27 10.43 10.77 -2.80
C HIS A 27 9.36 10.60 -3.90
N LEU A 28 8.67 9.47 -3.87
CA LEU A 28 7.71 9.05 -4.89
C LEU A 28 6.33 9.70 -4.73
N THR A 29 6.06 10.45 -3.66
CA THR A 29 4.71 10.98 -3.38
C THR A 29 4.04 11.67 -4.60
N PRO A 30 4.68 12.60 -5.33
CA PRO A 30 4.08 13.21 -6.52
C PRO A 30 3.88 12.21 -7.67
N TYR A 31 4.84 11.28 -7.83
CA TYR A 31 4.77 10.22 -8.82
C TYR A 31 3.62 9.24 -8.54
N ILE A 32 3.38 8.89 -7.28
CA ILE A 32 2.28 8.03 -6.83
C ILE A 32 0.95 8.68 -7.18
N ALA A 33 0.76 9.96 -6.81
CA ALA A 33 -0.47 10.69 -7.10
C ALA A 33 -0.76 10.71 -8.61
N HIS A 34 0.22 11.11 -9.41
CA HIS A 34 0.08 11.13 -10.87
C HIS A 34 -0.21 9.74 -11.45
N THR A 35 0.54 8.71 -11.02
CA THR A 35 0.38 7.34 -11.54
C THR A 35 -0.99 6.79 -11.19
N VAL A 36 -1.43 6.88 -9.93
CA VAL A 36 -2.73 6.37 -9.49
C VAL A 36 -3.88 7.06 -10.24
N LEU A 37 -3.83 8.38 -10.39
CA LEU A 37 -4.88 9.14 -11.10
C LEU A 37 -4.91 8.85 -12.60
N THR A 38 -3.79 8.51 -13.23
CA THR A 38 -3.70 8.26 -14.67
C THR A 38 -4.00 6.80 -15.03
N THR A 39 -3.50 5.85 -14.27
CA THR A 39 -3.62 4.41 -14.58
C THR A 39 -4.82 3.73 -13.91
N LEU A 40 -5.31 4.28 -12.79
CA LEU A 40 -6.47 3.77 -12.08
C LEU A 40 -7.58 4.85 -12.00
N PRO A 41 -8.26 5.17 -13.11
CA PRO A 41 -9.35 6.14 -13.10
C PRO A 41 -10.48 5.65 -12.17
N ALA A 42 -10.92 6.52 -11.27
CA ALA A 42 -11.98 6.30 -10.28
C ALA A 42 -12.64 7.63 -9.89
N SER A 43 -13.89 7.58 -9.44
CA SER A 43 -14.56 8.76 -8.86
C SER A 43 -14.03 9.10 -7.46
N THR A 44 -13.57 8.10 -6.72
CA THR A 44 -13.16 8.24 -5.32
C THR A 44 -11.86 7.52 -5.06
N TYR A 45 -10.90 8.23 -4.48
CA TYR A 45 -9.64 7.71 -3.99
C TYR A 45 -9.61 7.87 -2.46
N VAL A 46 -9.35 6.79 -1.72
CA VAL A 46 -9.37 6.81 -0.26
C VAL A 46 -8.03 6.35 0.28
N LEU A 47 -7.30 7.23 0.96
CA LEU A 47 -6.06 6.88 1.64
C LEU A 47 -6.36 6.51 3.10
N ILE A 48 -5.95 5.31 3.50
CA ILE A 48 -6.07 4.82 4.86
C ILE A 48 -4.68 4.67 5.45
N THR A 49 -4.50 5.21 6.66
CA THR A 49 -3.23 5.20 7.38
C THR A 49 -3.45 5.19 8.90
N ASP A 50 -2.37 5.05 9.67
CA ASP A 50 -2.42 5.18 11.12
C ASP A 50 -1.99 6.58 11.60
N THR A 51 -2.28 6.90 12.86
CA THR A 51 -1.95 8.22 13.43
C THR A 51 -0.46 8.53 13.53
N HIS A 52 0.44 7.54 13.51
CA HIS A 52 1.88 7.78 13.53
C HIS A 52 2.39 8.15 12.15
N VAL A 53 2.05 7.35 11.14
CA VAL A 53 2.42 7.57 9.73
C VAL A 53 1.76 8.85 9.21
N ALA A 54 0.53 9.14 9.62
CA ALA A 54 -0.19 10.34 9.23
C ALA A 54 0.58 11.63 9.54
N LYS A 55 1.23 11.70 10.72
CA LYS A 55 1.97 12.90 11.17
C LYS A 55 3.10 13.30 10.24
N PHE A 56 3.72 12.34 9.56
CA PHE A 56 4.88 12.57 8.71
C PHE A 56 4.52 12.72 7.23
N HIS A 57 3.52 11.97 6.75
CA HIS A 57 3.32 11.80 5.32
C HIS A 57 1.95 12.25 4.81
N LEU A 58 0.90 12.30 5.65
CA LEU A 58 -0.47 12.53 5.19
C LEU A 58 -0.62 13.88 4.47
N ALA A 59 -0.08 14.95 5.04
CA ALA A 59 -0.18 16.29 4.46
C ALA A 59 0.49 16.38 3.07
N SER A 60 1.61 15.66 2.88
CA SER A 60 2.30 15.60 1.58
C SER A 60 1.44 14.87 0.54
N PHE A 61 0.79 13.77 0.94
CA PHE A 61 -0.14 13.04 0.07
C PHE A 61 -1.38 13.85 -0.28
N GLU A 62 -1.98 14.54 0.70
CA GLU A 62 -3.13 15.42 0.46
C GLU A 62 -2.78 16.54 -0.53
N ALA A 63 -1.65 17.22 -0.33
CA ALA A 63 -1.17 18.24 -1.27
C ALA A 63 -0.94 17.66 -2.68
N ALA A 64 -0.21 16.56 -2.79
CA ALA A 64 0.11 15.95 -4.08
C ALA A 64 -1.13 15.47 -4.85
N PHE A 65 -2.11 14.86 -4.16
CA PHE A 65 -3.36 14.44 -4.80
C PHE A 65 -4.24 15.62 -5.17
N ASN A 66 -4.34 16.65 -4.33
CA ASN A 66 -5.12 17.85 -4.64
C ASN A 66 -4.52 18.61 -5.84
N ASP A 67 -3.20 18.79 -5.89
CA ASP A 67 -2.52 19.43 -7.00
C ASP A 67 -2.70 18.64 -8.30
N ALA A 68 -2.55 17.32 -8.23
CA ALA A 68 -2.72 16.45 -9.39
C ALA A 68 -4.17 16.35 -9.87
N LEU A 69 -5.17 16.45 -8.98
CA LEU A 69 -6.58 16.54 -9.33
C LEU A 69 -6.93 17.89 -9.95
N ALA A 70 -6.42 18.99 -9.39
CA ALA A 70 -6.65 20.35 -9.90
C ALA A 70 -6.07 20.55 -11.32
N ALA A 71 -4.98 19.85 -11.65
CA ALA A 71 -4.39 19.85 -12.98
C ALA A 71 -5.21 19.07 -14.02
N ARG A 72 -6.23 18.30 -13.62
CA ARG A 72 -7.05 17.52 -14.55
C ARG A 72 -8.17 18.38 -15.15
N PRO A 73 -8.47 18.18 -16.46
CA PRO A 73 -9.60 18.85 -17.09
C PRO A 73 -10.96 18.36 -16.58
N ASP A 74 -11.01 17.17 -15.98
CA ASP A 74 -12.20 16.59 -15.35
C ASP A 74 -12.03 16.59 -13.82
N ASN A 75 -12.81 17.44 -13.15
CA ASN A 75 -12.74 17.67 -11.69
C ASN A 75 -13.78 16.83 -10.92
N SER A 76 -14.23 15.71 -11.47
CA SER A 76 -15.26 14.86 -10.85
C SER A 76 -14.73 13.91 -9.77
N ALA A 77 -13.42 13.66 -9.73
CA ALA A 77 -12.81 12.76 -8.77
C ALA A 77 -12.51 13.46 -7.43
N ARG A 78 -12.70 12.75 -6.32
CA ARG A 78 -12.40 13.23 -4.96
C ARG A 78 -11.34 12.37 -4.27
N PHE A 79 -10.54 13.01 -3.43
CA PHE A 79 -9.57 12.36 -2.55
C PHE A 79 -10.05 12.45 -1.10
N LEU A 80 -10.12 11.32 -0.41
CA LEU A 80 -10.54 11.20 0.99
C LEU A 80 -9.43 10.56 1.81
N THR A 81 -9.33 10.93 3.07
CA THR A 81 -8.37 10.37 4.01
C THR A 81 -9.09 9.80 5.23
N HIS A 82 -8.59 8.68 5.75
CA HIS A 82 -9.08 8.06 6.97
C HIS A 82 -7.90 7.58 7.81
N VAL A 83 -7.93 7.95 9.09
CA VAL A 83 -6.83 7.68 10.02
C VAL A 83 -7.34 6.81 11.15
N ILE A 84 -6.70 5.65 11.34
CA ILE A 84 -7.05 4.69 12.38
C ILE A 84 -5.98 4.66 13.49
N PRO A 85 -6.27 4.06 14.67
CA PRO A 85 -5.26 3.87 15.71
C PRO A 85 -4.07 3.02 15.21
N PRO A 86 -2.85 3.24 15.73
CA PRO A 86 -1.68 2.46 15.33
C PRO A 86 -1.61 1.12 16.07
N GLY A 87 -0.89 0.15 15.47
CA GLY A 87 -0.53 -1.13 16.10
C GLY A 87 -1.44 -2.30 15.73
N GLU A 88 -1.04 -3.50 16.16
CA GLU A 88 -1.69 -4.77 15.75
C GLU A 88 -3.16 -4.87 16.19
N THR A 89 -3.58 -4.14 17.23
CA THR A 89 -4.97 -4.17 17.72
C THR A 89 -5.98 -3.66 16.68
N SER A 90 -5.54 -2.77 15.79
CA SER A 90 -6.34 -2.28 14.67
C SER A 90 -6.58 -3.37 13.61
N LYS A 91 -5.74 -4.41 13.59
CA LYS A 91 -5.83 -5.55 12.68
C LYS A 91 -6.87 -6.57 13.14
N SER A 92 -8.08 -6.10 13.37
CA SER A 92 -9.18 -6.84 14.00
C SER A 92 -10.45 -6.78 13.14
N ARG A 93 -11.49 -7.51 13.55
CA ARG A 93 -12.79 -7.45 12.87
C ARG A 93 -13.42 -6.07 13.05
N GLU A 94 -13.19 -5.47 14.21
CA GLU A 94 -13.67 -4.16 14.59
C GLU A 94 -12.99 -3.08 13.73
N GLY A 95 -11.66 -3.10 13.61
CA GLY A 95 -10.94 -2.16 12.74
C GLY A 95 -11.31 -2.31 11.26
N LYS A 96 -11.61 -3.53 10.80
CA LYS A 96 -12.13 -3.76 9.46
C LYS A 96 -13.52 -3.14 9.27
N ALA A 97 -14.43 -3.37 10.22
CA ALA A 97 -15.79 -2.86 10.17
C ALA A 97 -15.81 -1.32 10.20
N GLU A 98 -14.99 -0.70 11.04
CA GLU A 98 -14.84 0.77 11.12
C GLU A 98 -14.48 1.39 9.76
N ILE A 99 -13.51 0.79 9.06
CA ILE A 99 -13.13 1.26 7.73
C ILE A 99 -14.26 1.05 6.72
N GLU A 100 -14.92 -0.10 6.73
CA GLU A 100 -16.04 -0.38 5.81
C GLU A 100 -17.20 0.59 6.02
N ASP A 101 -17.56 0.87 7.28
CA ASP A 101 -18.61 1.82 7.65
C ASP A 101 -18.24 3.23 7.21
N PHE A 102 -16.98 3.66 7.42
CA PHE A 102 -16.50 4.95 6.90
C PHE A 102 -16.64 5.05 5.37
N LEU A 103 -16.27 4.00 4.63
CA LEU A 103 -16.38 3.99 3.17
C LEU A 103 -17.85 4.10 2.72
N LEU A 104 -18.75 3.39 3.39
CA LEU A 104 -20.20 3.44 3.12
C LEU A 104 -20.78 4.81 3.44
N ASP A 105 -20.42 5.41 4.58
CA ASP A 105 -20.87 6.74 5.01
C ASP A 105 -20.45 7.83 4.02
N LYS A 106 -19.26 7.68 3.42
CA LYS A 106 -18.79 8.59 2.36
C LYS A 106 -19.36 8.29 0.98
N SER A 107 -20.29 7.33 0.88
CA SER A 107 -20.89 6.87 -0.38
C SER A 107 -19.84 6.42 -1.39
N CYS A 108 -18.82 5.67 -0.92
CA CYS A 108 -17.84 5.06 -1.81
C CYS A 108 -18.49 3.92 -2.61
N THR A 109 -18.20 3.86 -3.90
CA THR A 109 -18.77 2.88 -4.83
C THR A 109 -17.73 1.86 -5.29
N ARG A 110 -18.13 0.87 -6.11
CA ARG A 110 -17.25 -0.21 -6.60
C ARG A 110 -16.05 0.26 -7.43
N ASP A 111 -16.11 1.46 -7.96
CA ASP A 111 -15.01 2.07 -8.72
C ASP A 111 -13.91 2.66 -7.82
N THR A 112 -14.14 2.76 -6.51
CA THR A 112 -13.21 3.32 -5.53
C THR A 112 -11.82 2.66 -5.63
N VAL A 113 -10.79 3.48 -5.47
CA VAL A 113 -9.41 3.01 -5.31
C VAL A 113 -8.95 3.31 -3.89
N ILE A 114 -8.59 2.28 -3.14
CA ILE A 114 -8.12 2.42 -1.77
C ILE A 114 -6.58 2.42 -1.75
N LEU A 115 -5.96 3.34 -1.01
CA LEU A 115 -4.52 3.44 -0.85
C LEU A 115 -4.16 3.08 0.59
N ALA A 116 -3.38 2.01 0.78
CA ALA A 116 -2.87 1.58 2.07
C ALA A 116 -1.51 2.23 2.33
N LEU A 117 -1.48 3.31 3.13
CA LEU A 117 -0.24 3.98 3.53
C LEU A 117 0.16 3.53 4.94
N GLY A 118 1.14 2.64 5.04
CA GLY A 118 1.60 2.16 6.35
C GLY A 118 2.48 0.92 6.29
N GLY A 119 2.69 0.31 7.46
CA GLY A 119 3.37 -0.98 7.56
C GLY A 119 2.46 -2.18 7.25
N GLY A 120 2.90 -3.39 7.59
CA GLY A 120 2.18 -4.63 7.30
C GLY A 120 0.79 -4.71 7.94
N VAL A 121 0.57 -4.08 9.11
CA VAL A 121 -0.73 -4.00 9.76
C VAL A 121 -1.75 -3.27 8.88
N ILE A 122 -1.42 -2.05 8.43
CA ILE A 122 -2.29 -1.26 7.55
C ILE A 122 -2.46 -1.98 6.20
N GLY A 123 -1.36 -2.50 5.63
CA GLY A 123 -1.40 -3.22 4.36
C GLY A 123 -2.32 -4.43 4.36
N ASP A 124 -2.27 -5.26 5.41
CA ASP A 124 -3.11 -6.45 5.54
C ASP A 124 -4.58 -6.09 5.79
N LEU A 125 -4.83 -5.16 6.71
CA LEU A 125 -6.17 -4.72 7.07
C LEU A 125 -6.88 -4.08 5.87
N VAL A 126 -6.24 -3.09 5.25
CA VAL A 126 -6.80 -2.34 4.12
C VAL A 126 -6.93 -3.23 2.89
N GLY A 127 -5.96 -4.12 2.65
CA GLY A 127 -6.05 -5.10 1.59
C GLY A 127 -7.26 -6.03 1.77
N PHE A 128 -7.56 -6.44 3.01
CA PHE A 128 -8.69 -7.31 3.28
C PHE A 128 -10.03 -6.56 3.18
N VAL A 129 -10.09 -5.30 3.65
CA VAL A 129 -11.21 -4.39 3.38
C VAL A 129 -11.46 -4.29 1.88
N ALA A 130 -10.42 -4.01 1.09
CA ALA A 130 -10.55 -3.88 -0.36
C ALA A 130 -11.04 -5.16 -1.05
N ALA A 131 -10.69 -6.34 -0.50
CA ALA A 131 -11.14 -7.62 -1.02
C ALA A 131 -12.65 -7.84 -0.81
N THR A 132 -13.22 -7.36 0.30
CA THR A 132 -14.61 -7.62 0.67
C THR A 132 -15.56 -6.45 0.40
N PHE A 133 -15.05 -5.22 0.39
CA PHE A 133 -15.85 -4.02 0.17
C PHE A 133 -16.54 -4.09 -1.20
N MET A 134 -17.87 -4.09 -1.19
CA MET A 134 -18.71 -4.33 -2.38
C MET A 134 -18.27 -5.52 -3.26
N ARG A 135 -17.76 -6.59 -2.63
CA ARG A 135 -17.22 -7.81 -3.26
C ARG A 135 -15.93 -7.61 -4.07
N GLY A 136 -15.16 -6.57 -3.75
CA GLY A 136 -13.85 -6.33 -4.32
C GLY A 136 -13.75 -4.97 -4.99
N VAL A 137 -12.78 -4.18 -4.56
CA VAL A 137 -12.37 -2.91 -5.15
C VAL A 137 -10.86 -2.88 -5.36
N ARG A 138 -10.41 -1.98 -6.24
CA ARG A 138 -8.98 -1.81 -6.52
C ARG A 138 -8.31 -1.18 -5.32
N PHE A 139 -7.09 -1.62 -5.02
CA PHE A 139 -6.28 -0.97 -4.00
C PHE A 139 -4.80 -0.94 -4.38
N VAL A 140 -4.06 -0.11 -3.68
CA VAL A 140 -2.62 0.15 -3.85
C VAL A 140 -1.93 0.03 -2.50
N GLN A 141 -0.76 -0.59 -2.48
CA GLN A 141 0.11 -0.65 -1.30
C GLN A 141 1.17 0.45 -1.36
N ILE A 142 1.34 1.18 -0.27
CA ILE A 142 2.39 2.18 -0.07
C ILE A 142 3.11 1.82 1.24
N PRO A 143 4.00 0.81 1.23
CA PRO A 143 4.69 0.33 2.41
C PRO A 143 5.62 1.40 3.01
N THR A 144 5.45 1.71 4.30
CA THR A 144 6.30 2.68 5.03
C THR A 144 7.30 2.03 5.99
N THR A 145 7.19 0.71 6.22
CA THR A 145 8.14 -0.05 7.05
C THR A 145 8.98 -0.98 6.20
N LEU A 146 10.23 -1.22 6.62
CA LEU A 146 11.14 -2.12 5.90
C LEU A 146 10.53 -3.53 5.73
N LEU A 147 9.89 -4.07 6.77
CA LEU A 147 9.21 -5.37 6.71
C LEU A 147 8.12 -5.39 5.63
N ALA A 148 7.36 -4.30 5.51
CA ALA A 148 6.31 -4.21 4.50
C ALA A 148 6.88 -4.10 3.09
N MET A 149 7.98 -3.37 2.91
CA MET A 149 8.63 -3.21 1.61
C MET A 149 9.18 -4.54 1.06
N VAL A 150 9.63 -5.45 1.92
CA VAL A 150 10.32 -6.68 1.48
C VAL A 150 9.46 -7.94 1.50
N ASP A 151 8.36 -7.97 2.26
CA ASP A 151 7.50 -9.16 2.40
C ASP A 151 6.01 -8.82 2.31
N SER A 152 5.47 -8.10 3.31
CA SER A 152 4.01 -8.07 3.49
C SER A 152 3.23 -7.32 2.40
N SER A 153 3.84 -6.37 1.69
CA SER A 153 3.17 -5.65 0.61
C SER A 153 3.11 -6.44 -0.71
N VAL A 154 3.85 -7.55 -0.81
CA VAL A 154 4.02 -8.33 -2.03
C VAL A 154 3.26 -9.66 -1.94
N GLY A 155 2.50 -9.98 -2.99
CA GLY A 155 1.83 -11.28 -3.12
C GLY A 155 0.36 -11.30 -2.70
N GLY A 156 -0.20 -10.17 -2.27
CA GLY A 156 -1.65 -10.00 -2.10
C GLY A 156 -2.27 -10.83 -0.97
N LYS A 157 -1.46 -11.29 0.00
CA LYS A 157 -1.98 -11.89 1.22
C LYS A 157 -2.50 -10.76 2.09
N THR A 158 -3.75 -10.86 2.52
CA THR A 158 -4.40 -9.84 3.35
C THR A 158 -5.18 -10.55 4.43
N ALA A 159 -5.11 -10.08 5.67
CA ALA A 159 -5.73 -10.79 6.79
C ALA A 159 -5.96 -9.90 8.00
N ILE A 160 -6.78 -10.40 8.91
CA ILE A 160 -6.97 -9.88 10.26
C ILE A 160 -6.70 -10.95 11.30
N ASP A 161 -6.38 -10.48 12.50
CA ASP A 161 -6.13 -11.31 13.66
C ASP A 161 -7.45 -11.61 14.39
N THR A 162 -7.41 -12.68 15.17
CA THR A 162 -8.50 -13.07 16.07
C THR A 162 -7.92 -13.44 17.43
N PRO A 163 -8.73 -13.54 18.50
CA PRO A 163 -8.27 -14.05 19.78
C PRO A 163 -7.62 -15.45 19.71
N HIS A 164 -7.87 -16.21 18.64
CA HIS A 164 -7.35 -17.55 18.42
C HIS A 164 -6.01 -17.59 17.66
N GLY A 165 -5.54 -16.47 17.13
CA GLY A 165 -4.27 -16.41 16.41
C GLY A 165 -4.22 -15.35 15.32
N LYS A 166 -3.01 -15.23 14.74
CA LYS A 166 -2.69 -14.23 13.71
C LYS A 166 -3.09 -14.68 12.32
N ASN A 167 -3.54 -13.75 11.49
CA ASN A 167 -3.82 -13.94 10.07
C ASN A 167 -4.76 -15.11 9.74
N LEU A 168 -5.66 -15.48 10.66
CA LEU A 168 -6.53 -16.64 10.49
C LEU A 168 -7.70 -16.37 9.54
N ILE A 169 -8.09 -15.11 9.37
CA ILE A 169 -9.21 -14.69 8.51
C ILE A 169 -8.68 -13.66 7.53
N GLY A 170 -8.84 -13.92 6.24
CA GLY A 170 -8.28 -13.07 5.22
C GLY A 170 -8.68 -13.46 3.81
N SER A 171 -8.03 -12.85 2.83
CA SER A 171 -8.22 -13.10 1.41
C SER A 171 -6.90 -12.96 0.65
N PHE A 172 -6.82 -13.63 -0.50
CA PHE A 172 -5.80 -13.35 -1.50
C PHE A 172 -6.34 -12.29 -2.47
N TRP A 173 -5.92 -11.04 -2.29
CA TRP A 173 -6.33 -9.89 -3.09
C TRP A 173 -5.10 -9.11 -3.56
N GLN A 174 -4.83 -9.14 -4.86
CA GLN A 174 -3.62 -8.54 -5.43
C GLN A 174 -3.76 -7.02 -5.52
N PRO A 175 -2.78 -6.24 -5.02
CA PRO A 175 -2.77 -4.80 -5.23
C PRO A 175 -2.56 -4.48 -6.71
N SER A 176 -3.11 -3.36 -7.16
CA SER A 176 -2.87 -2.85 -8.52
C SER A 176 -1.46 -2.30 -8.66
N TYR A 177 -0.94 -1.67 -7.61
CA TYR A 177 0.44 -1.21 -7.50
C TYR A 177 0.98 -1.39 -6.08
N VAL A 178 2.29 -1.55 -5.99
CA VAL A 178 3.08 -1.45 -4.75
C VAL A 178 4.13 -0.37 -4.97
N PHE A 179 4.05 0.73 -4.23
CA PHE A 179 4.99 1.85 -4.34
C PHE A 179 5.96 1.85 -3.16
N ILE A 180 7.21 1.46 -3.40
CA ILE A 180 8.26 1.40 -2.38
C ILE A 180 9.06 2.70 -2.45
N ASP A 181 8.80 3.61 -1.50
CA ASP A 181 9.59 4.83 -1.34
C ASP A 181 10.55 4.66 -0.16
N ALA A 182 11.84 4.56 -0.47
CA ALA A 182 12.89 4.36 0.54
C ALA A 182 13.05 5.57 1.48
N ALA A 183 12.58 6.77 1.11
CA ALA A 183 12.61 7.94 1.97
C ALA A 183 11.75 7.78 3.24
N PHE A 184 10.75 6.88 3.24
CA PHE A 184 9.97 6.59 4.45
C PHE A 184 10.82 5.99 5.58
N LEU A 185 11.91 5.29 5.23
CA LEU A 185 12.80 4.67 6.21
C LEU A 185 13.58 5.69 7.05
N GLU A 186 13.71 6.94 6.58
CA GLU A 186 14.39 8.01 7.33
C GLU A 186 13.66 8.40 8.62
N THR A 187 12.33 8.23 8.64
CA THR A 187 11.48 8.53 9.80
C THR A 187 11.15 7.30 10.64
N LEU A 188 11.57 6.11 10.19
CA LEU A 188 11.21 4.85 10.82
C LEU A 188 12.00 4.63 12.12
N PRO A 189 11.36 4.30 13.25
CA PRO A 189 12.06 3.99 14.48
C PRO A 189 13.06 2.83 14.30
N GLN A 190 14.24 2.95 14.92
CA GLN A 190 15.32 1.97 14.79
C GLN A 190 14.86 0.53 15.11
N ARG A 191 13.97 0.35 16.10
CA ARG A 191 13.40 -0.95 16.45
C ARG A 191 12.65 -1.59 15.28
N GLU A 192 11.84 -0.81 14.57
CA GLU A 192 11.08 -1.32 13.41
C GLU A 192 11.97 -1.57 12.20
N PHE A 193 13.04 -0.79 12.04
CA PHE A 193 14.07 -1.08 11.05
C PHE A 193 14.75 -2.43 11.32
N VAL A 194 15.17 -2.68 12.57
CA VAL A 194 15.77 -3.96 12.98
C VAL A 194 14.80 -5.14 12.80
N ASN A 195 13.50 -4.94 13.12
CA ASN A 195 12.48 -5.95 12.87
C ASN A 195 12.39 -6.30 11.37
N GLY A 196 12.44 -5.30 10.48
CA GLY A 196 12.44 -5.53 9.04
C GLY A 196 13.70 -6.23 8.53
N MET A 197 14.86 -5.96 9.12
CA MET A 197 16.12 -6.61 8.73
C MET A 197 16.10 -8.13 8.95
N ALA A 198 15.37 -8.63 9.96
CA ALA A 198 15.22 -10.07 10.16
C ALA A 198 14.60 -10.77 8.94
N GLU A 199 13.64 -10.11 8.30
CA GLU A 199 12.96 -10.61 7.10
C GLU A 199 13.88 -10.57 5.88
N VAL A 200 14.67 -9.50 5.73
CA VAL A 200 15.70 -9.39 4.67
C VAL A 200 16.72 -10.53 4.77
N ILE A 201 17.18 -10.83 5.99
CA ILE A 201 18.13 -11.93 6.23
C ILE A 201 17.48 -13.27 5.89
N LYS A 202 16.22 -13.49 6.28
CA LYS A 202 15.47 -14.71 5.93
C LYS A 202 15.39 -14.92 4.42
N VAL A 203 15.00 -13.88 3.67
CA VAL A 203 14.87 -13.95 2.21
C VAL A 203 16.23 -14.23 1.56
N SER A 204 17.29 -13.53 1.97
CA SER A 204 18.63 -13.74 1.41
C SER A 204 19.15 -15.17 1.66
N GLN A 205 18.97 -15.72 2.86
CA GLN A 205 19.36 -17.10 3.15
C GLN A 205 18.60 -18.13 2.31
N THR A 206 17.29 -17.95 2.18
CA THR A 206 16.43 -18.88 1.43
C THR A 206 16.73 -18.83 -0.07
N GLN A 207 16.96 -17.64 -0.61
CA GLN A 207 17.25 -17.45 -2.03
C GLN A 207 18.65 -17.96 -2.41
N ILE A 208 19.65 -17.76 -1.54
CA ILE A 208 20.99 -18.35 -1.71
C ILE A 208 20.91 -19.89 -1.67
N HIS A 209 20.09 -20.47 -0.80
CA HIS A 209 19.91 -21.92 -0.75
C HIS A 209 19.25 -22.49 -2.03
N CYS A 210 18.27 -21.77 -2.60
CA CYS A 210 17.65 -22.15 -3.87
C CYS A 210 18.60 -21.98 -5.07
N LEU A 211 19.39 -20.91 -5.13
CA LEU A 211 20.41 -20.68 -6.17
C LEU A 211 21.56 -21.69 -6.08
N GLY A 212 21.96 -22.10 -4.88
CA GLY A 212 23.00 -23.11 -4.66
C GLY A 212 22.64 -24.51 -5.16
N ARG A 213 21.36 -24.80 -5.41
CA ARG A 213 20.91 -26.06 -6.05
C ARG A 213 20.90 -26.01 -7.58
N SER A 214 20.98 -24.82 -8.20
CA SER A 214 21.02 -24.68 -9.67
C SER A 214 22.43 -24.58 -10.24
N VAL A 215 23.47 -24.48 -9.41
CA VAL A 215 24.89 -24.40 -9.85
C VAL A 215 25.63 -25.75 -9.74
N LEU A 216 24.94 -26.83 -9.32
CA LEU A 216 25.50 -28.17 -9.17
C LEU A 216 24.84 -29.24 -10.07
N THR A 217 24.28 -28.84 -11.21
CA THR A 217 23.84 -29.75 -12.28
C THR A 217 24.30 -29.27 -13.64
#